data_AF-A0A2N2VE28-F1
#
_entry.id   AF-A0A2N2VE28-F1
#
_cell.length_a   1.000
_cell.length_b   1.000
_cell.length_c   1.000
_cell.angle_alpha   90.00
_cell.angle_beta   90.00
_cell.angle_gamma   90.00
#
_symmetry.space_group_name_H-M   'P 1'
#
loop_
_entity.id
_entity.type
_entity.pdbx_description
1 polymer ?
#
loop_
_entity_poly.entity_id
_entity_poly.type
_entity_poly.pdbx_seq_one_letter_code
_entity_poly.pdbx_strand_id
1 'polypeptide(L)'
;MSAAGLLTVGARLQAGTLQDVAVRLLRPPVAQLFHDQIPEAVVKAVPYLFTLCAHAQRAAAQAALAAAEDSERRPVNDGELWVEMLHETFWRLLLDWPPALGLPDARDAFVAWRAARSGE
;
A
#
# COMPACT_ATOMS: atom_id res chain seq x y z
N MET A 1 2.54 9.04 20.57
CA MET A 1 1.59 8.05 20.01
C MET A 1 2.27 7.43 18.80
N SER A 2 2.55 6.13 18.83
CA SER A 2 3.22 5.45 17.69
C SER A 2 2.32 5.53 16.46
N ALA A 3 2.79 6.19 15.41
CA ALA A 3 2.02 6.51 14.20
C ALA A 3 1.86 5.33 13.23
N ALA A 4 2.56 4.21 13.45
CA ALA A 4 2.49 3.04 12.59
C ALA A 4 1.44 2.05 13.09
N GLY A 5 0.65 1.49 12.18
CA GLY A 5 -0.17 0.32 12.47
C GLY A 5 0.71 -0.87 12.91
N LEU A 6 0.12 -1.81 13.63
CA LEU A 6 0.82 -3.00 14.12
C LEU A 6 0.12 -4.27 13.62
N LEU A 7 0.87 -5.14 12.96
CA LEU A 7 0.43 -6.48 12.59
C LEU A 7 1.13 -7.48 13.51
N THR A 8 0.36 -8.23 14.29
CA THR A 8 0.85 -9.37 15.06
C THR A 8 0.35 -10.65 14.39
N VAL A 9 1.28 -11.50 13.97
CA VAL A 9 0.99 -12.84 13.45
C VAL A 9 1.54 -13.86 14.43
N GLY A 10 0.70 -14.80 14.86
CA GLY A 10 1.08 -15.92 15.71
C GLY A 10 0.65 -17.23 15.07
N ALA A 11 1.39 -18.30 15.35
CA ALA A 11 1.06 -19.65 14.93
C ALA A 11 1.74 -20.66 15.85
N ARG A 12 1.21 -21.88 15.92
CA ARG A 12 1.82 -23.01 16.62
C ARG A 12 2.44 -23.96 15.61
N LEU A 13 3.74 -24.20 15.69
CA LEU A 13 4.40 -25.20 14.85
C LEU A 13 4.30 -26.58 15.51
N GLN A 14 3.64 -27.54 14.84
CA GLN A 14 3.57 -28.94 15.28
C GLN A 14 3.76 -29.88 14.09
N ALA A 15 4.68 -30.84 14.23
CA ALA A 15 5.01 -31.82 13.20
C ALA A 15 5.32 -31.19 11.82
N GLY A 16 6.03 -30.05 11.82
CA GLY A 16 6.40 -29.33 10.58
C GLY A 16 5.26 -28.54 9.94
N THR A 17 4.06 -28.52 10.55
CA THR A 17 2.90 -27.76 10.05
C THR A 17 2.55 -26.63 11.02
N LEU A 18 2.27 -25.45 10.47
CA LEU A 18 1.72 -24.33 11.24
C LEU A 18 0.23 -24.59 11.51
N GLN A 19 -0.16 -24.51 12.78
CA GLN A 19 -1.52 -24.62 13.28
C GLN A 19 -1.90 -23.33 14.02
N ASP A 20 -3.19 -23.14 14.29
CA ASP A 20 -3.71 -22.04 15.11
C ASP A 20 -3.19 -20.65 14.67
N VAL A 21 -3.15 -20.42 13.35
CA VAL A 21 -2.68 -19.14 12.80
C VAL A 21 -3.64 -18.03 13.24
N ALA A 22 -3.11 -17.08 13.99
CA ALA A 22 -3.83 -15.92 14.49
C ALA A 22 -3.21 -14.64 13.93
N VAL A 23 -4.06 -13.77 13.38
CA VAL A 23 -3.64 -12.47 12.86
C VAL A 23 -4.39 -11.38 13.60
N ARG A 24 -3.66 -10.48 14.26
CA ARG A 24 -4.21 -9.30 14.92
C ARG A 24 -3.64 -8.05 14.27
N LEU A 25 -4.51 -7.23 13.71
CA LEU A 25 -4.15 -5.95 13.11
C LEU A 25 -4.69 -4.80 13.98
N LEU A 26 -3.79 -3.97 14.49
CA LEU A 26 -4.12 -2.69 15.09
C LEU A 26 -3.93 -1.60 14.04
N ARG A 27 -5.03 -1.00 13.60
CA ARG A 27 -5.00 0.15 12.69
C ARG A 27 -5.04 1.45 13.50
N PRO A 28 -4.19 2.44 13.20
CA PRO A 28 -4.36 3.78 13.75
C PRO A 28 -5.74 4.31 13.34
N PRO A 29 -6.41 5.11 14.17
CA PRO A 29 -7.77 5.60 13.93
C PRO A 29 -7.80 6.74 12.88
N VAL A 30 -7.10 6.55 11.75
CA VAL A 30 -6.88 7.56 10.71
C VAL A 30 -8.20 8.08 10.13
N ALA A 31 -9.22 7.22 10.01
CA ALA A 31 -10.53 7.63 9.49
C ALA A 31 -11.18 8.75 10.31
N GLN A 32 -10.93 8.80 11.63
CA GLN A 32 -11.47 9.84 12.51
C GLN A 32 -10.91 11.24 12.17
N LEU A 33 -9.73 11.31 11.52
CA LEU A 33 -9.16 12.57 11.05
C LEU A 33 -9.98 13.19 9.90
N PHE A 34 -10.85 12.42 9.26
CA PHE A 34 -11.66 12.87 8.13
C PHE A 34 -13.08 13.26 8.53
N HIS A 35 -13.46 13.05 9.79
CA HIS A 35 -14.76 13.51 10.27
C HIS A 35 -14.83 15.04 10.21
N ASP A 36 -16.00 15.53 9.79
CA ASP A 36 -16.29 16.97 9.63
C ASP A 36 -15.32 17.70 8.69
N GLN A 37 -14.59 16.98 7.85
CA GLN A 37 -13.70 17.54 6.84
C GLN A 37 -14.42 17.73 5.50
N ILE A 38 -13.92 18.69 4.73
CA ILE A 38 -14.34 18.93 3.36
C ILE A 38 -13.89 17.73 2.49
N PRO A 39 -14.79 17.07 1.73
CA PRO A 39 -14.47 15.88 0.92
C PRO A 39 -13.23 16.03 0.03
N GLU A 40 -13.09 17.16 -0.66
CA GLU A 40 -11.97 17.43 -1.56
C GLU A 40 -10.65 17.59 -0.80
N ALA A 41 -10.70 18.09 0.44
CA ALA A 41 -9.53 18.17 1.30
C ALA A 41 -9.09 16.77 1.72
N VAL A 42 -10.04 15.87 2.02
CA VAL A 42 -9.76 14.46 2.36
C VAL A 42 -9.07 13.74 1.19
N VAL A 43 -9.57 13.88 -0.04
CA VAL A 43 -8.94 13.27 -1.23
C VAL A 43 -7.49 13.71 -1.41
N LYS A 44 -7.18 14.97 -1.08
CA LYS A 44 -5.81 15.51 -1.12
C LYS A 44 -4.94 15.01 0.04
N ALA A 45 -5.53 14.81 1.22
CA ALA A 45 -4.81 14.46 2.44
C ALA A 45 -4.49 12.96 2.57
N VAL A 46 -5.41 12.08 2.15
CA VAL A 46 -5.30 10.61 2.26
C VAL A 46 -3.96 10.04 1.76
N PRO A 47 -3.40 10.48 0.60
CA PRO A 47 -2.13 9.94 0.09
C PRO A 47 -0.92 10.14 1.03
N TYR A 48 -0.95 11.18 1.87
CA TYR A 48 0.14 11.45 2.83
C TYR A 48 0.13 10.48 4.02
N LEU A 49 -1.01 9.83 4.27
CA LEU A 49 -1.17 8.86 5.36
C LEU A 49 -0.80 7.44 4.92
N PHE A 50 -0.85 7.17 3.61
CA PHE A 50 -0.62 5.85 3.03
C PHE A 50 0.41 5.93 1.90
N THR A 51 1.66 6.23 2.26
CA THR A 51 2.71 6.60 1.29
C THR A 51 3.11 5.48 0.34
N LEU A 52 2.94 4.22 0.71
CA LEU A 52 3.22 3.06 -0.16
C LEU A 52 2.15 2.84 -1.25
N CYS A 53 0.94 3.36 -1.05
CA CYS A 53 -0.19 3.20 -1.97
C CYS A 53 -0.91 4.54 -2.21
N ALA A 54 -0.13 5.61 -2.30
CA ALA A 54 -0.61 6.99 -2.29
C ALA A 54 -1.59 7.27 -3.45
N HIS A 55 -1.27 6.82 -4.67
CA HIS A 55 -2.11 7.00 -5.85
C HIS A 55 -3.36 6.11 -5.77
N ALA A 56 -3.21 4.85 -5.35
CA ALA A 56 -4.35 3.96 -5.16
C ALA A 56 -5.35 4.51 -4.13
N GLN A 57 -4.86 5.07 -3.03
CA GLN A 57 -5.71 5.63 -1.98
C GLN A 57 -6.41 6.92 -2.43
N ARG A 58 -5.74 7.77 -3.24
CA ARG A 58 -6.39 8.92 -3.89
C ARG A 58 -7.53 8.45 -4.81
N ALA A 59 -7.26 7.46 -5.66
CA ALA A 59 -8.23 6.92 -6.60
C ALA A 59 -9.43 6.28 -5.87
N ALA A 60 -9.19 5.58 -4.76
CA ALA A 60 -10.23 5.02 -3.92
C ALA A 60 -11.08 6.11 -3.24
N ALA A 61 -10.44 7.17 -2.71
CA ALA A 61 -11.16 8.29 -2.11
C ALA A 61 -12.06 9.00 -3.14
N GLN A 62 -11.57 9.26 -4.34
CA GLN A 62 -12.36 9.84 -5.44
C GLN A 62 -13.55 8.95 -5.83
N ALA A 63 -13.34 7.64 -5.91
CA ALA A 63 -14.41 6.69 -6.20
C ALA A 63 -15.47 6.66 -5.08
N ALA A 64 -15.05 6.72 -3.83
CA ALA A 64 -15.96 6.74 -2.68
C ALA A 64 -16.83 8.01 -2.66
N LEU A 65 -16.26 9.18 -2.99
CA LEU A 65 -17.04 10.42 -3.11
C LEU A 65 -18.05 10.37 -4.24
N ALA A 66 -17.62 9.93 -5.44
CA ALA A 66 -18.53 9.80 -6.58
C ALA A 66 -19.70 8.86 -6.26
N ALA A 67 -19.44 7.74 -5.59
CA ALA A 67 -20.49 6.82 -5.16
C ALA A 67 -21.43 7.43 -4.10
N ALA A 68 -20.92 8.27 -3.20
CA ALA A 68 -21.73 8.93 -2.18
C ALA A 68 -22.62 10.05 -2.77
N GLU A 69 -22.15 10.69 -3.83
CA GLU A 69 -22.87 11.75 -4.56
C GLU A 69 -23.78 11.22 -5.68
N ASP A 70 -23.79 9.91 -5.91
CA ASP A 70 -24.43 9.27 -7.07
C ASP A 70 -23.98 9.90 -8.41
N SER A 71 -22.69 10.23 -8.50
CA SER A 71 -22.08 10.90 -9.64
C SER A 71 -21.11 9.98 -10.40
N GLU A 72 -20.79 10.35 -11.65
CA GLU A 72 -19.84 9.57 -12.45
C GLU A 72 -18.43 9.61 -11.84
N ARG A 73 -17.82 8.43 -11.72
CA ARG A 73 -16.46 8.31 -11.25
C ARG A 73 -15.49 8.94 -12.25
N ARG A 74 -14.66 9.87 -11.76
CA ARG A 74 -13.54 10.41 -12.53
C ARG A 74 -12.59 9.29 -12.99
N PRO A 75 -12.16 9.26 -14.26
CA PRO A 75 -11.18 8.30 -14.75
C PRO A 75 -9.87 8.45 -13.98
N VAL A 76 -9.24 7.32 -13.68
CA VAL A 76 -7.95 7.27 -13.00
C VAL A 76 -6.84 7.17 -14.04
N ASN A 77 -5.69 7.79 -13.75
CA ASN A 77 -4.49 7.57 -14.54
C ASN A 77 -3.90 6.20 -14.20
N ASP A 78 -4.17 5.20 -15.03
CA ASP A 78 -3.68 3.84 -14.82
C ASP A 78 -2.15 3.78 -14.77
N GLY A 79 -1.44 4.67 -15.47
CA GLY A 79 0.03 4.67 -15.51
C GLY A 79 0.67 4.88 -14.14
N GLU A 80 0.20 5.86 -13.37
CA GLU A 80 0.71 6.14 -12.01
C GLU A 80 0.44 4.96 -11.07
N LEU A 81 -0.75 4.35 -11.17
CA LEU A 81 -1.10 3.16 -10.39
C LEU A 81 -0.22 1.97 -10.73
N TRP A 82 0.04 1.72 -12.02
CA TRP A 82 0.92 0.64 -12.45
C TRP A 82 2.34 0.86 -11.98
N VAL A 83 2.87 2.09 -12.05
CA VAL A 83 4.22 2.41 -11.56
C VAL A 83 4.32 2.20 -10.04
N GLU A 84 3.30 2.61 -9.28
CA GLU A 84 3.21 2.37 -7.84
C GLU A 84 3.19 0.87 -7.52
N MET A 85 2.31 0.11 -8.18
CA MET A 85 2.18 -1.33 -7.98
C MET A 85 3.46 -2.09 -8.36
N LEU A 86 4.08 -1.74 -9.49
CA LEU A 86 5.35 -2.33 -9.93
C LEU A 86 6.49 -2.01 -8.96
N HIS A 87 6.51 -0.81 -8.37
CA HIS A 87 7.53 -0.45 -7.39
C HIS A 87 7.51 -1.37 -6.18
N GLU A 88 6.34 -1.53 -5.56
CA GLU A 88 6.20 -2.37 -4.38
C GLU A 88 6.43 -3.84 -4.71
N THR A 89 5.94 -4.29 -5.86
CA THR A 89 6.13 -5.68 -6.33
C THR A 89 7.60 -5.98 -6.57
N PHE A 90 8.32 -5.13 -7.29
CA PHE A 90 9.75 -5.32 -7.55
C PHE A 90 10.59 -5.14 -6.31
N TRP A 91 10.22 -4.25 -5.39
CA TRP A 91 10.88 -4.20 -4.09
C TRP A 91 10.79 -5.57 -3.41
N ARG A 92 9.59 -6.17 -3.32
CA ARG A 92 9.44 -7.47 -2.65
C ARG A 92 10.19 -8.58 -3.36
N LEU A 93 10.01 -8.71 -4.67
CA LEU A 93 10.56 -9.81 -5.45
C LEU A 93 12.06 -9.70 -5.70
N LEU A 94 12.61 -8.50 -5.83
CA LEU A 94 14.02 -8.31 -6.16
C LEU A 94 14.89 -8.04 -4.92
N LEU A 95 14.33 -7.49 -3.83
CA LEU A 95 15.13 -7.06 -2.67
C LEU A 95 14.77 -7.77 -1.36
N ASP A 96 13.48 -7.96 -1.08
CA ASP A 96 13.02 -8.35 0.26
C ASP A 96 12.94 -9.87 0.44
N TRP A 97 12.22 -10.53 -0.46
CA TRP A 97 11.96 -11.97 -0.37
C TRP A 97 13.18 -12.85 -0.68
N PRO A 98 14.04 -12.54 -1.67
CA PRO A 98 15.16 -13.41 -1.97
C PRO A 98 16.09 -13.63 -0.76
N PRO A 99 16.56 -12.58 -0.04
CA PRO A 99 17.37 -12.79 1.16
C PRO A 99 16.65 -13.56 2.26
N ALA A 100 15.34 -13.34 2.45
CA ALA A 100 14.53 -14.09 3.42
C ALA A 100 14.44 -15.60 3.08
N LEU A 101 14.65 -15.96 1.81
CA LEU A 101 14.67 -17.33 1.31
C LEU A 101 16.11 -17.87 1.10
N GLY A 102 17.14 -17.12 1.47
CA GLY A 102 18.55 -17.51 1.26
C GLY A 102 19.04 -17.40 -0.18
N LEU A 103 18.33 -16.64 -1.02
CA LEU A 103 18.67 -16.36 -2.42
C LEU A 103 19.35 -14.98 -2.54
N PRO A 104 20.18 -14.75 -3.59
CA PRO A 104 20.75 -13.43 -3.84
C PRO A 104 19.66 -12.40 -4.22
N ASP A 105 19.84 -11.15 -3.77
CA ASP A 105 19.01 -10.03 -4.22
C ASP A 105 19.39 -9.58 -5.66
N ALA A 106 18.50 -8.87 -6.33
CA ALA A 106 18.70 -8.31 -7.66
C ALA A 106 18.69 -6.78 -7.61
N ARG A 107 19.50 -6.21 -6.69
CA ARG A 107 19.54 -4.78 -6.40
C ARG A 107 19.79 -3.90 -7.63
N ASP A 108 20.75 -4.28 -8.46
CA ASP A 108 21.13 -3.48 -9.62
C ASP A 108 19.99 -3.39 -10.64
N ALA A 109 19.25 -4.49 -10.84
CA ALA A 109 18.07 -4.51 -11.70
C ALA A 109 16.94 -3.61 -11.16
N PHE A 110 16.71 -3.63 -9.85
CA PHE A 110 15.73 -2.73 -9.22
C PHE A 110 16.12 -1.26 -9.36
N VAL A 111 17.40 -0.92 -9.14
CA VAL A 111 17.90 0.46 -9.30
C VAL A 111 17.79 0.92 -10.74
N ALA A 112 18.17 0.08 -11.71
CA ALA A 112 18.06 0.38 -13.13
C ALA A 112 16.62 0.64 -13.55
N TRP A 113 15.68 -0.23 -13.16
CA TRP A 113 14.26 -0.02 -13.41
C TRP A 113 13.74 1.25 -12.73
N ARG A 114 14.13 1.49 -11.47
CA ARG A 114 13.69 2.67 -10.71
C ARG A 114 14.18 3.98 -11.33
N ALA A 115 15.35 3.98 -11.97
CA ALA A 115 15.84 5.13 -12.73
C ALA A 115 15.07 5.31 -14.05
N ALA A 116 14.76 4.22 -14.75
CA ALA A 116 14.07 4.27 -16.04
C ALA A 116 12.55 4.58 -15.94
N ARG A 117 11.91 4.28 -14.81
CA ARG A 117 10.44 4.41 -14.66
C ARG A 117 9.92 5.85 -14.66
N SER A 118 10.77 6.84 -14.42
CA SER A 118 10.40 8.25 -14.42
C SER A 118 10.35 8.83 -15.84
N GLY A 119 9.89 8.05 -16.83
CA GLY A 119 10.06 8.32 -18.27
C GLY A 119 9.91 9.80 -18.65
N GLU A 120 11.00 10.33 -19.22
CA GLU A 120 11.25 11.71 -19.70
C GLU A 120 11.13 12.86 -18.67
#